data_AF-A0A7Y2Q2L4-F1
#
_entry.id   AF-A0A7Y2Q2L4-F1
#
_cell.length_a   1.000
_cell.length_b   1.000
_cell.length_c   1.000
_cell.angle_alpha   90.00
_cell.angle_beta   90.00
_cell.angle_gamma   90.00
#
_symmetry.space_group_name_H-M   'P 1'
#
loop_
_entity.id
_entity.type
_entity.pdbx_description
1 polymer ?
#
loop_
_entity_poly.entity_id
_entity_poly.type
_entity_poly.pdbx_seq_one_letter_code
_entity_poly.pdbx_strand_id
1 'polypeptide(L)'
;MQSVVLDTPAGIGARLGWDPKLSEHDRKRILAKQILSARLGREEKSIVVERESPAQFGFHTQLFARIEEDELPVVIRTASFRGATVCAVAEPGTHFGLDLRDLHPDDVTLGDMKRGSHLFDEDNILSLTAHWTRVQAVREADGRGVRVKPDHVRLDTGLTKGWVPDRPIYYRILDLSRDGWVITLAYHEPEA
;
A
#
# COMPACT_ATOMS: atom_id res chain seq x y z
N MET A 1 -12.75 -10.86 11.54
CA MET A 1 -11.45 -10.60 10.88
C MET A 1 -10.31 -10.57 11.87
N GLN A 2 -9.28 -11.38 11.60
CA GLN A 2 -7.99 -11.33 12.27
C GLN A 2 -7.11 -10.25 11.62
N SER A 3 -6.28 -9.56 12.40
CA SER A 3 -5.30 -8.60 11.87
C SER A 3 -3.99 -8.62 12.66
N VAL A 4 -2.90 -8.26 11.98
CA VAL A 4 -1.54 -8.22 12.51
C VAL A 4 -0.95 -6.85 12.26
N VAL A 5 -0.24 -6.30 13.26
CA VAL A 5 0.50 -5.05 13.13
C VAL A 5 1.78 -5.31 12.32
N LEU A 6 2.08 -4.41 11.38
CA LEU A 6 3.28 -4.48 10.55
C LEU A 6 4.34 -3.52 11.08
N ASP A 7 5.61 -3.90 10.93
CA ASP A 7 6.76 -3.15 11.44
C ASP A 7 7.11 -2.02 10.45
N THR A 8 6.54 -0.82 10.67
CA THR A 8 6.67 0.34 9.78
C THR A 8 7.54 1.46 10.38
N PRO A 9 8.08 2.38 9.56
CA PRO A 9 8.80 3.55 10.06
C PRO A 9 7.89 4.44 10.92
N ALA A 10 8.52 5.25 11.77
CA ALA A 10 7.80 6.21 12.62
C ALA A 10 6.88 7.11 11.78
N GLY A 11 5.68 7.38 12.31
CA GLY A 11 4.66 8.20 11.64
C GLY A 11 3.73 7.44 10.69
N ILE A 12 4.09 6.21 10.29
CA ILE A 12 3.22 5.31 9.50
C ILE A 12 2.80 4.15 10.38
N GLY A 13 1.50 3.96 10.61
CA GLY A 13 0.96 2.78 11.25
C GLY A 13 0.31 1.86 10.22
N ALA A 14 0.64 0.56 10.21
CA ALA A 14 0.08 -0.37 9.23
C ALA A 14 -0.39 -1.69 9.84
N ARG A 15 -1.41 -2.29 9.23
CA ARG A 15 -1.93 -3.61 9.59
C ARG A 15 -2.25 -4.43 8.35
N LEU A 16 -1.96 -5.72 8.43
CA LEU A 16 -2.46 -6.75 7.53
C LEU A 16 -3.73 -7.37 8.15
N GLY A 17 -4.77 -7.58 7.36
CA GLY A 17 -5.95 -8.33 7.77
C GLY A 17 -6.51 -9.20 6.65
N TRP A 18 -7.10 -10.31 7.03
CA TRP A 18 -7.73 -11.25 6.11
C TRP A 18 -9.00 -11.82 6.72
N ASP A 19 -10.05 -11.84 5.90
CA ASP A 19 -11.31 -12.49 6.21
C ASP A 19 -12.07 -12.70 4.90
N PRO A 20 -12.19 -13.95 4.40
CA PRO A 20 -12.83 -14.22 3.12
C PRO A 20 -14.34 -13.93 3.15
N LYS A 21 -14.94 -13.77 4.33
CA LYS A 21 -16.37 -13.47 4.48
C LYS A 21 -16.69 -11.97 4.38
N LEU A 22 -15.68 -11.12 4.50
CA LEU A 22 -15.84 -9.67 4.40
C LEU A 22 -15.59 -9.18 2.98
N SER A 23 -16.26 -8.08 2.61
CA SER A 23 -15.91 -7.38 1.38
C SER A 23 -14.54 -6.69 1.53
N GLU A 24 -13.89 -6.40 0.41
CA GLU A 24 -12.67 -5.60 0.39
C GLU A 24 -12.88 -4.24 1.09
N HIS A 25 -14.01 -3.60 0.84
CA HIS A 25 -14.35 -2.31 1.42
C HIS A 25 -14.47 -2.37 2.95
N ASP A 26 -15.08 -3.42 3.49
CA ASP A 26 -15.23 -3.60 4.93
C ASP A 26 -13.87 -3.87 5.60
N ARG A 27 -13.04 -4.72 5.00
CA ARG A 27 -11.67 -4.97 5.50
C ARG A 27 -10.87 -3.68 5.62
N LYS A 28 -10.87 -2.85 4.58
CA LYS A 28 -10.17 -1.56 4.57
C LYS A 28 -10.61 -0.65 5.71
N ARG A 29 -11.93 -0.50 5.89
CA ARG A 29 -12.51 0.34 6.96
C ARG A 29 -12.17 -0.17 8.35
N ILE A 30 -12.31 -1.48 8.58
CA ILE A 30 -12.00 -2.09 9.88
C ILE A 30 -10.52 -1.90 10.23
N LEU A 31 -9.61 -2.16 9.28
CA LEU A 31 -8.17 -1.98 9.52
C LEU A 31 -7.81 -0.51 9.80
N ALA A 32 -8.37 0.43 9.05
CA ALA A 32 -8.15 1.85 9.28
C ALA A 32 -8.64 2.28 10.69
N LYS A 33 -9.83 1.82 11.10
CA LYS A 33 -10.35 2.07 12.47
C LYS A 33 -9.44 1.50 13.55
N GLN A 34 -8.94 0.28 13.38
CA GLN A 34 -8.02 -0.35 14.33
C GLN A 34 -6.72 0.45 14.49
N ILE A 35 -6.16 0.95 13.38
CA ILE A 35 -4.93 1.77 13.41
C ILE A 35 -5.21 3.11 14.10
N LEU A 36 -6.29 3.80 13.72
CA LEU A 36 -6.66 5.10 14.28
C LEU A 36 -7.03 5.01 15.77
N SER A 37 -7.77 3.97 16.17
CA SER A 37 -8.11 3.67 17.57
C SER A 37 -6.86 3.56 18.43
N ALA A 38 -5.89 2.74 17.99
CA ALA A 38 -4.63 2.55 18.69
C ALA A 38 -3.79 3.85 18.74
N ARG A 39 -3.76 4.61 17.64
CA ARG A 39 -2.98 5.87 17.55
C ARG A 39 -3.56 7.00 18.40
N LEU A 40 -4.89 7.09 18.49
CA LEU A 40 -5.59 8.19 19.16
C LEU A 40 -6.03 7.87 20.58
N GLY A 41 -5.94 6.60 21.01
CA GLY A 41 -6.47 6.15 22.30
C GLY A 41 -7.99 6.27 22.38
N ARG A 42 -8.69 6.06 21.26
CA ARG A 42 -10.15 6.18 21.13
C ARG A 42 -10.77 4.84 20.80
N GLU A 43 -12.01 4.61 21.22
CA GLU A 43 -12.71 3.37 20.86
C GLU A 43 -13.02 3.32 19.36
N GLU A 44 -12.86 2.16 18.72
CA GLU A 44 -13.14 1.98 17.28
C GLU A 44 -14.56 2.43 16.88
N LYS A 45 -15.54 2.28 17.77
CA LYS A 45 -16.94 2.68 17.54
C LYS A 45 -17.13 4.20 17.41
N SER A 46 -16.22 4.99 17.98
CA SER A 46 -16.23 6.46 17.89
C SER A 46 -15.61 6.98 16.59
N ILE A 47 -14.93 6.11 15.84
CA ILE A 47 -14.25 6.46 14.59
C ILE A 47 -15.11 6.02 13.42
N VAL A 48 -15.42 6.96 12.53
CA VAL A 48 -16.11 6.69 11.26
C VAL A 48 -15.07 6.74 10.15
N VAL A 49 -15.04 5.71 9.30
CA VAL A 49 -14.16 5.65 8.12
C VAL A 49 -15.05 5.48 6.90
N GLU A 50 -15.01 6.47 6.04
CA GLU A 50 -15.89 6.59 4.87
C GLU A 50 -15.05 6.76 3.61
N ARG A 51 -15.70 6.59 2.46
CA ARG A 51 -15.07 6.82 1.16
C ARG A 51 -15.56 8.15 0.65
N GLU A 52 -14.66 8.97 0.13
CA GLU A 52 -15.03 10.23 -0.52
C GLU A 52 -16.08 9.99 -1.59
N SER A 53 -17.02 10.92 -1.71
CA SER A 53 -17.90 10.99 -2.87
C SER A 53 -17.07 11.32 -4.11
N PRO A 54 -17.26 10.64 -5.25
CA PRO A 54 -16.55 10.98 -6.47
C PRO A 54 -16.89 12.42 -6.88
N ALA A 55 -15.89 13.31 -6.90
CA ALA A 55 -16.10 14.69 -7.32
C ALA A 55 -16.46 14.80 -8.82
N GLN A 56 -15.92 13.88 -9.64
CA GLN A 56 -16.21 13.76 -11.08
C GLN A 56 -15.93 12.34 -11.56
N PHE A 57 -16.41 11.99 -12.76
CA PHE A 57 -16.12 10.70 -13.40
C PHE A 57 -14.60 10.54 -13.57
N GLY A 58 -14.05 9.41 -13.12
CA GLY A 58 -12.61 9.14 -13.14
C GLY A 58 -11.82 9.67 -11.94
N PHE A 59 -12.47 10.24 -10.91
CA PHE A 59 -11.80 10.62 -9.66
C PHE A 59 -11.52 9.39 -8.78
N HIS A 60 -10.26 9.20 -8.37
CA HIS A 60 -9.88 8.13 -7.44
C HIS A 60 -10.25 8.55 -6.01
N THR A 61 -11.41 8.10 -5.55
CA THR A 61 -11.91 8.38 -4.20
C THR A 61 -11.07 7.69 -3.15
N GLN A 62 -10.70 8.45 -2.11
CA GLN A 62 -9.88 7.97 -1.00
C GLN A 62 -10.74 7.62 0.21
N LEU A 63 -10.14 6.95 1.18
CA LEU A 63 -10.73 6.82 2.50
C LEU A 63 -10.35 8.03 3.34
N PHE A 64 -11.34 8.60 4.02
CA PHE A 64 -11.13 9.59 5.07
C PHE A 64 -11.73 9.05 6.37
N ALA A 65 -11.31 9.65 7.49
CA ALA A 65 -11.79 9.27 8.79
C ALA A 65 -12.26 10.50 9.56
N ARG A 66 -13.25 10.35 10.42
CA ARG A 66 -13.74 11.40 11.31
C ARG A 66 -14.08 10.87 12.69
N ILE A 67 -14.02 11.75 13.67
CA ILE A 67 -14.58 11.54 15.01
C ILE A 67 -15.67 12.59 15.16
N GLU A 68 -16.90 12.15 15.46
CA GLU A 68 -18.07 13.04 15.46
C GLU A 68 -18.19 13.77 14.11
N GLU A 69 -18.11 15.10 14.10
CA GLU A 69 -18.17 15.95 12.90
C GLU A 69 -16.78 16.35 12.39
N ASP A 70 -15.71 16.07 13.13
CA ASP A 70 -14.35 16.50 12.81
C ASP A 70 -13.60 15.45 11.96
N GLU A 71 -13.22 15.85 10.75
CA GLU A 71 -12.34 15.04 9.90
C GLU A 71 -10.94 14.96 10.50
N LEU A 72 -10.40 13.74 10.56
CA LEU A 72 -9.06 13.48 11.03
C LEU A 72 -8.06 13.82 9.92
N PRO A 73 -7.04 14.65 10.19
CA PRO A 73 -6.03 14.99 9.21
C PRO A 73 -5.06 13.81 9.06
N VAL A 74 -5.42 12.82 8.25
CA VAL A 74 -4.62 11.60 8.02
C VAL A 74 -4.65 11.19 6.56
N VAL A 75 -3.59 10.50 6.12
CA VAL A 75 -3.56 9.83 4.82
C VAL A 75 -3.80 8.35 5.04
N ILE A 76 -4.81 7.79 4.38
CA ILE A 76 -5.10 6.36 4.40
C ILE A 76 -4.78 5.77 3.02
N ARG A 77 -3.96 4.71 2.99
CA ARG A 77 -3.68 3.90 1.79
C ARG A 77 -3.94 2.43 2.07
N THR A 78 -4.30 1.71 1.03
CA THR A 78 -4.67 0.30 1.14
C THR A 78 -4.25 -0.47 -0.09
N ALA A 79 -3.68 -1.65 0.10
CA ALA A 79 -3.47 -2.64 -0.95
C ALA A 79 -4.29 -3.90 -0.63
N SER A 80 -5.04 -4.40 -1.60
CA SER A 80 -5.89 -5.58 -1.45
C SER A 80 -5.57 -6.58 -2.54
N PHE A 81 -5.46 -7.84 -2.16
CA PHE A 81 -5.27 -8.94 -3.09
C PHE A 81 -6.00 -10.17 -2.56
N ARG A 82 -6.93 -10.71 -3.36
CA ARG A 82 -7.81 -11.83 -3.00
C ARG A 82 -8.47 -11.57 -1.61
N GLY A 83 -8.26 -12.46 -0.65
CA GLY A 83 -8.85 -12.40 0.69
C GLY A 83 -8.13 -11.50 1.70
N ALA A 84 -7.00 -10.90 1.32
CA ALA A 84 -6.14 -10.12 2.22
C ALA A 84 -6.15 -8.63 1.87
N THR A 85 -5.86 -7.80 2.88
CA THR A 85 -5.77 -6.35 2.75
C THR A 85 -4.74 -5.82 3.72
N VAL A 86 -3.86 -4.95 3.22
CA VAL A 86 -2.99 -4.12 4.03
C VAL A 86 -3.58 -2.71 4.04
N CYS A 87 -3.67 -2.12 5.22
CA CYS A 87 -4.02 -0.72 5.39
C CYS A 87 -2.90 -0.02 6.14
N ALA A 88 -2.54 1.19 5.70
CA ALA A 88 -1.62 2.04 6.41
C ALA A 88 -2.19 3.46 6.53
N VAL A 89 -1.89 4.08 7.68
CA VAL A 89 -2.33 5.43 8.06
C VAL A 89 -1.11 6.24 8.45
N ALA A 90 -0.98 7.44 7.89
CA ALA A 90 0.12 8.36 8.16
C ALA A 90 -0.38 9.79 8.37
N GLU A 91 0.54 10.69 8.74
CA GLU A 91 0.28 12.12 8.83
C GLU A 91 0.05 12.75 7.45
N PRO A 92 -0.67 13.89 7.38
CA PRO A 92 -0.84 14.65 6.14
C PRO A 92 0.50 14.99 5.52
N GLY A 93 0.58 14.93 4.19
CA GLY A 93 1.82 15.19 3.46
C GLY A 93 2.80 14.02 3.43
N THR A 94 2.55 12.91 4.13
CA THR A 94 3.37 11.70 3.97
C THR A 94 3.11 11.06 2.60
N HIS A 95 4.16 10.89 1.80
CA HIS A 95 4.09 10.22 0.50
C HIS A 95 4.52 8.76 0.66
N PHE A 96 3.57 7.84 0.48
CA PHE A 96 3.84 6.41 0.55
C PHE A 96 2.85 5.60 -0.30
N GLY A 97 3.26 4.38 -0.61
CA GLY A 97 2.52 3.41 -1.43
C GLY A 97 2.74 1.99 -0.93
N LEU A 98 1.81 1.10 -1.28
CA LEU A 98 1.74 -0.27 -0.83
C LEU A 98 1.56 -1.21 -2.04
N ASP A 99 2.06 -2.43 -1.92
CA ASP A 99 1.54 -3.53 -2.73
C ASP A 99 1.48 -4.80 -1.89
N LEU A 100 0.56 -5.68 -2.27
CA LEU A 100 0.25 -6.92 -1.58
C LEU A 100 0.03 -8.02 -2.62
N ARG A 101 0.77 -9.14 -2.49
CA ARG A 101 0.62 -10.33 -3.34
C ARG A 101 0.76 -11.61 -2.51
N ASP A 102 0.26 -12.72 -3.05
CA ASP A 102 0.72 -14.04 -2.64
C ASP A 102 1.79 -14.56 -3.63
N LEU A 103 2.26 -15.78 -3.39
CA LEU A 103 3.27 -16.45 -4.20
C LEU A 103 2.69 -17.25 -5.38
N HIS A 104 1.41 -17.07 -5.70
CA HIS A 104 0.69 -17.84 -6.72
C HIS A 104 -0.05 -16.89 -7.68
N PRO A 105 0.68 -16.06 -8.44
CA PRO A 105 0.09 -15.20 -9.46
C PRO A 105 -0.62 -16.06 -10.51
N ASP A 106 -1.75 -15.55 -11.03
CA ASP A 106 -2.37 -16.12 -12.23
C ASP A 106 -1.56 -15.74 -13.49
N ASP A 107 -1.84 -16.40 -14.62
CA ASP A 107 -1.08 -16.22 -15.87
C ASP A 107 -1.09 -14.77 -16.38
N VAL A 108 -2.20 -14.05 -16.16
CA VAL A 108 -2.32 -12.64 -16.56
C VAL A 108 -1.38 -11.78 -15.72
N THR A 109 -1.45 -11.93 -14.39
CA THR A 109 -0.58 -11.23 -13.45
C THR A 109 0.88 -11.57 -13.72
N LEU A 110 1.20 -12.85 -13.95
CA LEU A 110 2.54 -13.28 -14.28
C LEU A 110 3.06 -12.61 -15.56
N GLY A 111 2.23 -12.54 -16.60
CA GLY A 111 2.57 -11.84 -17.85
C GLY A 111 2.83 -10.35 -17.66
N ASP A 112 2.06 -9.68 -16.81
CA ASP A 112 2.29 -8.27 -16.43
C ASP A 112 3.60 -8.10 -15.64
N MET A 113 3.86 -9.00 -14.69
CA MET A 113 5.06 -8.98 -13.88
C MET A 113 6.31 -9.12 -14.76
N LYS A 114 6.33 -10.10 -15.68
CA LYS A 114 7.45 -10.31 -16.61
C LYS A 114 7.70 -9.06 -17.47
N ARG A 115 6.66 -8.52 -18.11
CA ARG A 115 6.77 -7.31 -18.95
C ARG A 115 7.26 -6.06 -18.20
N GLY A 116 6.89 -5.92 -16.93
CA GLY A 116 7.25 -4.77 -16.12
C GLY A 116 8.50 -4.99 -15.25
N SER A 117 9.14 -6.14 -15.36
CA SER A 117 10.34 -6.50 -14.61
C SER A 117 11.60 -6.28 -15.46
N HIS A 118 12.71 -5.94 -14.80
CA HIS A 118 14.04 -5.87 -15.42
C HIS A 118 14.94 -7.00 -14.93
N LEU A 119 14.35 -8.10 -14.43
CA LEU A 119 15.08 -9.24 -13.91
C LEU A 119 15.65 -10.10 -15.03
N PHE A 120 16.82 -10.69 -14.79
CA PHE A 120 17.48 -11.58 -15.74
C PHE A 120 16.84 -12.99 -15.77
N ASP A 121 16.41 -13.48 -14.61
CA ASP A 121 15.66 -14.73 -14.48
C ASP A 121 14.19 -14.41 -14.19
N GLU A 122 13.38 -14.45 -15.23
CA GLU A 122 11.94 -14.19 -15.16
C GLU A 122 11.12 -15.42 -14.74
N ASP A 123 11.74 -16.59 -14.61
CA ASP A 123 11.05 -17.83 -14.23
C ASP A 123 11.09 -18.08 -12.72
N ASN A 124 11.92 -17.31 -11.99
CA ASN A 124 11.90 -17.29 -10.54
C ASN A 124 10.72 -16.45 -10.00
N ILE A 125 9.60 -17.11 -9.71
CA ILE A 125 8.37 -16.49 -9.18
C ILE A 125 8.60 -15.71 -7.88
N LEU A 126 9.50 -16.17 -7.00
CA LEU A 126 9.80 -15.46 -5.74
C LEU A 126 10.46 -14.12 -6.03
N SER A 127 11.50 -14.11 -6.85
CA SER A 127 12.20 -12.90 -7.26
C SER A 127 11.28 -11.96 -8.04
N LEU A 128 10.48 -12.52 -8.95
CA LEU A 128 9.55 -11.74 -9.76
C LEU A 128 8.46 -11.09 -8.91
N THR A 129 7.89 -11.82 -7.95
CA THR A 129 6.91 -11.28 -7.00
C THR A 129 7.53 -10.19 -6.13
N ALA A 130 8.71 -10.44 -5.57
CA ALA A 130 9.41 -9.47 -4.74
C ALA A 130 9.76 -8.19 -5.50
N HIS A 131 10.19 -8.30 -6.76
CA HIS A 131 10.47 -7.14 -7.61
C HIS A 131 9.18 -6.40 -7.97
N TRP A 132 8.14 -7.13 -8.37
CA TRP A 132 6.87 -6.55 -8.77
C TRP A 132 6.20 -5.75 -7.65
N THR A 133 6.13 -6.30 -6.43
CA THR A 133 5.53 -5.59 -5.29
C THR A 133 6.25 -4.28 -5.00
N ARG A 134 7.57 -4.24 -5.16
CA ARG A 134 8.40 -3.03 -5.01
C ARG A 134 8.11 -1.99 -6.09
N VAL A 135 8.03 -2.42 -7.35
CA VAL A 135 7.65 -1.54 -8.44
C VAL A 135 6.27 -0.93 -8.21
N GLN A 136 5.27 -1.75 -7.85
CA GLN A 136 3.91 -1.26 -7.62
C GLN A 136 3.83 -0.30 -6.42
N ALA A 137 4.49 -0.61 -5.30
CA ALA A 137 4.52 0.28 -4.15
C ALA A 137 5.14 1.65 -4.49
N VAL A 138 6.22 1.68 -5.29
CA VAL A 138 6.84 2.94 -5.76
C VAL A 138 5.90 3.72 -6.69
N ARG A 139 5.19 3.04 -7.60
CA ARG A 139 4.19 3.70 -8.47
C ARG A 139 3.06 4.32 -7.65
N GLU A 140 2.60 3.64 -6.61
CA GLU A 140 1.57 4.18 -5.73
C GLU A 140 2.10 5.38 -4.93
N ALA A 141 3.32 5.29 -4.38
CA ALA A 141 3.94 6.38 -3.63
C ALA A 141 4.14 7.65 -4.49
N ASP A 142 4.42 7.49 -5.78
CA ASP A 142 4.54 8.59 -6.75
C ASP A 142 3.21 9.31 -7.03
N GLY A 143 2.07 8.66 -6.80
CA GLY A 143 0.74 9.28 -6.84
C GLY A 143 0.19 9.58 -8.24
N ARG A 144 0.94 9.35 -9.32
CA ARG A 144 0.43 9.47 -10.71
C ARG A 144 -0.37 8.25 -11.18
N GLY A 145 -0.42 7.20 -10.37
CA GLY A 145 -1.21 5.99 -10.63
C GLY A 145 -0.81 5.30 -11.93
N VAL A 146 -1.80 4.92 -12.74
CA VAL A 146 -1.59 4.18 -14.00
C VAL A 146 -0.79 4.93 -15.06
N ARG A 147 -0.57 6.24 -14.90
CA ARG A 147 0.18 7.07 -15.85
C ARG A 147 1.68 6.75 -15.87
N VAL A 148 2.22 6.22 -14.77
CA VAL A 148 3.59 5.72 -14.71
C VAL A 148 3.54 4.24 -15.06
N LYS A 149 4.22 3.80 -16.12
CA LYS A 149 4.30 2.37 -16.44
C LYS A 149 5.26 1.64 -15.50
N PRO A 150 5.02 0.35 -15.18
CA PRO A 150 5.91 -0.42 -14.30
C PRO A 150 7.38 -0.46 -14.75
N ASP A 151 7.61 -0.63 -16.03
CA ASP A 151 8.94 -0.67 -16.66
C ASP A 151 9.70 0.67 -16.58
N HIS A 152 9.03 1.78 -16.25
CA HIS A 152 9.67 3.07 -16.02
C HIS A 152 10.19 3.23 -14.59
N VAL A 153 9.73 2.41 -13.64
CA VAL A 153 10.26 2.45 -12.28
C VAL A 153 11.67 1.88 -12.27
N ARG A 154 12.53 2.49 -11.44
CA ARG A 154 13.88 2.01 -11.18
C ARG A 154 14.00 1.65 -9.72
N LEU A 155 14.70 0.55 -9.47
CA LEU A 155 15.09 0.08 -8.15
C LEU A 155 16.61 0.06 -8.08
N ASP A 156 17.17 0.29 -6.88
CA ASP A 156 18.59 0.08 -6.65
C ASP A 156 18.94 -1.41 -6.60
N THR A 157 20.24 -1.74 -6.65
CA THR A 157 20.70 -3.13 -6.59
C THR A 157 20.27 -3.86 -5.32
N GLY A 158 20.13 -3.13 -4.20
CA GLY A 158 19.68 -3.69 -2.93
C GLY A 158 18.16 -3.91 -2.84
N LEU A 159 17.38 -3.40 -3.80
CA LEU A 159 15.92 -3.37 -3.75
C LEU A 159 15.37 -2.69 -2.48
N THR A 160 16.13 -1.71 -1.96
CA THR A 160 15.83 -0.90 -0.76
C THR A 160 15.44 0.53 -1.11
N LYS A 161 15.61 0.94 -2.37
CA LYS A 161 15.30 2.27 -2.87
C LYS A 161 14.69 2.19 -4.25
N GLY A 162 13.68 3.02 -4.51
CA GLY A 162 13.03 3.12 -5.81
C GLY A 162 12.73 4.55 -6.22
N TRP A 163 12.61 4.80 -7.53
CA TRP A 163 12.29 6.12 -8.09
C TRP A 163 11.68 6.01 -9.49
N VAL A 164 11.08 7.11 -9.93
CA VAL A 164 10.70 7.32 -11.34
C VAL A 164 11.67 8.33 -11.95
N PRO A 165 12.41 8.00 -13.02
CA PRO A 165 13.53 8.82 -13.52
C PRO A 165 13.21 10.27 -13.90
N ASP A 166 11.95 10.58 -14.17
CA ASP A 166 11.51 11.93 -14.57
C ASP A 166 11.31 12.89 -13.40
N ARG A 167 11.53 12.45 -12.16
CA ARG A 167 11.45 13.28 -10.96
C ARG A 167 12.62 13.00 -10.00
N PRO A 168 13.15 14.03 -9.32
CA PRO A 168 14.21 13.87 -8.32
C PRO A 168 13.64 13.42 -6.96
N ILE A 169 12.67 12.50 -6.95
CA ILE A 169 12.08 11.97 -5.72
C ILE A 169 12.49 10.50 -5.58
N TYR A 170 12.99 10.16 -4.40
CA TYR A 170 13.36 8.79 -4.06
C TYR A 170 12.51 8.28 -2.91
N TYR A 171 12.17 7.00 -3.01
CA TYR A 171 11.41 6.28 -2.00
C TYR A 171 12.29 5.19 -1.40
N ARG A 172 12.28 5.10 -0.07
CA ARG A 172 12.77 3.93 0.64
C ARG A 172 11.75 2.82 0.54
N ILE A 173 12.24 1.59 0.49
CA ILE A 173 11.44 0.40 0.32
C ILE A 173 11.64 -0.48 1.54
N LEU A 174 10.53 -0.90 2.13
CA LEU A 174 10.51 -1.80 3.27
C LEU A 174 9.68 -3.04 2.93
N ASP A 175 10.25 -4.19 3.23
CA ASP A 175 9.56 -5.47 3.16
C ASP A 175 8.77 -5.68 4.44
N LEU A 176 7.44 -5.77 4.30
CA LEU A 176 6.51 -5.99 5.41
C LEU A 176 5.89 -7.39 5.35
N SER A 177 6.48 -8.30 4.59
CA SER A 177 5.94 -9.62 4.34
C SER A 177 5.63 -10.36 5.64
N ARG A 178 4.45 -10.94 5.72
CA ARG A 178 3.91 -11.55 6.94
C ARG A 178 2.88 -12.60 6.58
N ASP A 179 2.84 -13.71 7.32
CA ASP A 179 1.81 -14.75 7.20
C ASP A 179 1.61 -15.28 5.76
N GLY A 180 2.72 -15.42 5.00
CA GLY A 180 2.70 -15.93 3.62
C GLY A 180 2.34 -14.89 2.55
N TRP A 181 2.12 -13.64 2.94
CA TRP A 181 1.89 -12.52 2.02
C TRP A 181 3.18 -11.75 1.76
N VAL A 182 3.40 -11.40 0.48
CA VAL A 182 4.47 -10.49 0.08
C VAL A 182 3.92 -9.08 0.13
N ILE A 183 4.48 -8.26 1.01
CA ILE A 183 3.98 -6.90 1.28
C ILE A 183 5.15 -5.94 1.14
N THR A 184 4.95 -4.87 0.38
CA THR A 184 5.94 -3.81 0.26
C THR A 184 5.34 -2.46 0.62
N LEU A 185 6.09 -1.69 1.41
CA LEU A 185 5.86 -0.27 1.64
C LEU A 185 6.97 0.51 0.93
N ALA A 186 6.59 1.44 0.06
CA ALA A 186 7.50 2.46 -0.45
C ALA A 186 7.12 3.81 0.17
N TYR A 187 8.08 4.56 0.72
CA TYR A 187 7.80 5.81 1.38
C TYR A 187 8.91 6.83 1.15
N HIS A 188 8.54 8.11 1.06
CA HIS A 188 9.48 9.20 1.02
C HIS A 188 9.92 9.53 2.45
N GLU A 189 11.23 9.52 2.71
CA GLU A 189 11.77 10.18 3.90
C GLU A 189 12.00 11.66 3.56
N PRO A 190 11.41 12.59 4.33
CA PRO A 190 11.79 13.99 4.23
C PRO A 190 13.30 14.13 4.45
N GLU A 191 13.97 14.97 3.66
CA GLU A 191 15.33 15.38 4.00
C GLU A 191 15.32 16.07 5.37
N ALA A 192 16.21 15.61 6.27
CA ALA A 192 16.34 16.11 7.63
C ALA A 192 16.92 17.53 7.68
#